data_AF-H9BG10-F1
#
_entry.id   AF-H9BG10-F1
#
_cell.length_a   1.000
_cell.length_b   1.000
_cell.length_c   1.000
_cell.angle_alpha   90.00
_cell.angle_beta   90.00
_cell.angle_gamma   90.00
#
_symmetry.space_group_name_H-M   'P 1'
#
loop_
_entity.id
_entity.type
_entity.pdbx_description
1 polymer ?
#
loop_
_entity_poly.entity_id
_entity_poly.type
_entity_poly.pdbx_seq_one_letter_code
_entity_poly.pdbx_strand_id
1 'polypeptide(L)'
;MTQVRLFLIAIGIFYIINLVGTLPFSTLGLFGTMYPGVELHVGEPIFTLLQDAWAVVGLQLGAIGAVALWGARDPRRYEAVIPVVIATEVVDGLWDFYSIVWSHEALWFGLVTLAIHVMWIGWGLRAWRTVASNR
;
A
#
# COMPACT_ATOMS: atom_id res chain seq x y z
N MET A 1 -0.56 -23.84 -4.16
CA MET A 1 -1.72 -23.00 -3.79
C MET A 1 -1.65 -22.39 -2.39
N THR A 2 -1.13 -23.09 -1.37
CA THR A 2 -1.00 -22.54 0.00
C THR A 2 -0.23 -21.22 0.06
N GLN A 3 0.87 -21.08 -0.70
CA GLN A 3 1.67 -19.85 -0.74
C GLN A 3 0.89 -18.64 -1.30
N VAL A 4 0.09 -18.86 -2.34
CA VAL A 4 -0.79 -17.84 -2.91
C VAL A 4 -1.87 -17.44 -1.92
N ARG A 5 -2.47 -18.41 -1.22
CA ARG A 5 -3.45 -18.14 -0.17
C ARG A 5 -2.87 -17.26 0.95
N LEU A 6 -1.67 -17.61 1.43
CA LEU A 6 -1.00 -16.85 2.49
C LEU A 6 -0.69 -15.43 2.03
N PHE A 7 -0.18 -15.27 0.81
CA PHE A 7 0.06 -13.96 0.22
C PHE A 7 -1.23 -13.12 0.18
N LEU A 8 -2.33 -13.66 -0.35
CA LEU A 8 -3.62 -12.97 -0.45
C LEU A 8 -4.17 -12.55 0.92
N ILE A 9 -4.02 -13.40 1.95
CA ILE A 9 -4.43 -13.06 3.32
C ILE A 9 -3.55 -11.93 3.86
N ALA A 10 -2.23 -12.06 3.74
CA ALA A 10 -1.27 -11.13 4.32
C ALA A 10 -1.40 -9.74 3.69
N ILE A 11 -1.42 -9.65 2.35
CA ILE A 11 -1.61 -8.37 1.65
C ILE A 11 -3.01 -7.81 1.92
N GLY A 12 -4.01 -8.68 2.01
CA GLY A 12 -5.38 -8.29 2.31
C GLY A 12 -5.49 -7.58 3.66
N ILE A 13 -4.90 -8.16 4.71
CA ILE A 13 -4.84 -7.54 6.04
C ILE A 13 -4.04 -6.23 5.99
N PHE A 14 -2.87 -6.24 5.34
CA PHE A 14 -2.01 -5.07 5.23
C PHE A 14 -2.73 -3.88 4.58
N TYR A 15 -3.46 -4.11 3.48
CA TYR A 15 -4.20 -3.07 2.78
C TYR A 15 -5.40 -2.53 3.56
N ILE A 16 -6.09 -3.38 4.31
CA ILE A 16 -7.17 -2.92 5.20
C ILE A 16 -6.61 -2.05 6.33
N ILE A 17 -5.44 -2.40 6.88
CA ILE A 17 -4.75 -1.55 7.86
C ILE A 17 -4.34 -0.21 7.24
N ASN A 18 -3.81 -0.20 6.01
CA ASN A 18 -3.47 1.04 5.31
C ASN A 18 -4.69 1.91 5.01
N LEU A 19 -5.84 1.32 4.66
CA LEU A 19 -7.11 2.06 4.58
C LEU A 19 -7.40 2.78 5.89
N VAL A 20 -7.29 2.10 7.04
CA VAL A 20 -7.53 2.75 8.34
C VAL A 20 -6.52 3.87 8.62
N GLY A 21 -5.25 3.68 8.25
CA GLY A 21 -4.18 4.67 8.40
C GLY A 21 -4.33 5.91 7.52
N THR A 22 -5.00 5.76 6.38
CA THR A 22 -5.21 6.84 5.37
C THR A 22 -6.52 7.60 5.59
N LEU A 23 -7.36 7.21 6.55
CA LEU A 23 -8.58 7.95 6.88
C LEU A 23 -8.25 9.31 7.54
N PRO A 24 -9.09 10.35 7.32
CA PRO A 24 -8.78 11.73 7.74
C PRO A 24 -8.52 11.91 9.25
N PHE A 25 -9.08 11.03 10.09
CA PHE A 25 -8.88 11.06 11.54
C PHE A 25 -7.59 10.38 12.00
N SER A 26 -6.96 9.56 11.15
CA SER A 26 -5.70 8.85 11.43
C SER A 26 -4.49 9.52 10.78
N THR A 27 -4.66 10.17 9.63
CA THR A 27 -3.55 10.69 8.81
C THR A 27 -2.79 11.85 9.45
N LEU A 28 -3.44 12.64 10.30
CA LEU A 28 -2.84 13.87 10.83
C LEU A 28 -1.63 13.62 11.74
N GLY A 29 -1.69 12.57 12.58
CA GLY A 29 -0.55 12.14 13.40
C GLY A 29 0.55 11.47 12.56
N LEU A 30 0.16 10.77 11.50
CA LEU A 30 1.10 10.14 10.57
C LEU A 30 1.90 11.19 9.80
N PHE A 31 1.25 12.23 9.27
CA PHE A 31 1.93 13.32 8.56
C PHE A 31 2.93 14.08 9.42
N GLY A 32 2.64 14.30 10.70
CA GLY A 32 3.61 14.91 11.62
C GLY A 32 4.89 14.07 11.79
N THR A 33 4.78 12.75 11.64
CA THR A 33 5.93 11.83 11.67
C THR A 33 6.66 11.78 10.34
N MET A 34 5.92 11.78 9.22
CA MET A 34 6.46 11.73 7.86
C MET A 34 7.15 13.03 7.46
N TYR A 35 6.64 14.18 7.90
CA TYR A 35 7.15 15.51 7.52
C TYR A 35 7.54 16.33 8.77
N PRO A 36 8.58 15.90 9.51
CA PRO A 36 8.97 16.56 10.75
C PRO A 36 9.45 17.99 10.47
N GLY A 37 8.87 18.96 11.18
CA GLY A 37 9.24 20.38 11.05
C GLY A 37 8.67 21.08 9.82
N VAL A 38 7.82 20.40 9.03
CA VAL A 38 7.05 21.03 7.95
C VAL A 38 5.73 21.55 8.52
N GLU A 39 5.40 22.81 8.22
CA GLU A 39 4.09 23.36 8.55
C GLU A 39 3.05 22.76 7.60
N LEU A 40 2.17 21.91 8.13
CA LEU A 40 1.19 21.17 7.33
C LEU A 40 -0.01 22.01 6.90
N HIS A 41 -0.10 23.28 7.30
CA HIS A 41 -1.22 24.18 6.94
C HIS A 41 -2.60 23.55 7.21
N VAL A 42 -2.74 22.93 8.39
CA VAL A 42 -3.96 22.18 8.76
C VAL A 42 -5.19 23.09 8.69
N GLY A 43 -6.19 22.66 7.91
CA GLY A 43 -7.42 23.42 7.69
C GLY A 43 -7.39 24.32 6.45
N GLU A 44 -6.26 24.44 5.77
CA GLU A 44 -6.18 25.11 4.47
C GLU A 44 -6.53 24.14 3.32
N PRO A 45 -7.06 24.64 2.18
CA PRO A 45 -7.47 23.81 1.05
C PRO A 45 -6.38 22.89 0.50
N ILE A 46 -5.11 23.31 0.57
CA ILE A 46 -3.98 22.52 0.09
C ILE A 46 -3.75 21.26 0.95
N PHE A 47 -3.93 21.38 2.26
CA PHE A 47 -3.82 20.24 3.18
C PHE A 47 -5.02 19.31 3.05
N THR A 48 -6.23 19.86 2.87
CA THR A 48 -7.43 19.06 2.60
C THR A 48 -7.26 18.24 1.32
N LEU A 49 -6.70 18.84 0.26
CA LEU A 49 -6.42 18.11 -0.98
C LEU A 49 -5.44 16.94 -0.77
N LEU A 50 -4.40 17.14 0.05
CA LEU A 50 -3.46 16.07 0.43
C LEU A 50 -4.17 14.96 1.23
N GLN A 51 -4.99 15.32 2.22
CA GLN A 51 -5.77 14.34 2.99
C GLN A 51 -6.76 13.56 2.11
N ASP A 52 -7.43 14.22 1.19
CA ASP A 52 -8.36 13.60 0.25
C ASP A 52 -7.64 12.64 -0.69
N ALA A 53 -6.47 13.04 -1.23
CA ALA A 53 -5.65 12.16 -2.06
C ALA A 53 -5.25 10.89 -1.30
N TRP A 54 -4.84 11.02 -0.04
CA TRP A 54 -4.52 9.88 0.82
C TRP A 54 -5.73 8.99 1.08
N ALA A 55 -6.90 9.56 1.37
CA ALA A 55 -8.12 8.80 1.59
C ALA A 55 -8.52 8.01 0.32
N VAL A 56 -8.35 8.58 -0.87
CA VAL A 56 -8.62 7.90 -2.15
C VAL A 56 -7.66 6.72 -2.36
N VAL A 57 -6.36 6.91 -2.14
CA VAL A 57 -5.38 5.82 -2.19
C VAL A 57 -5.73 4.74 -1.19
N GLY A 58 -6.09 5.13 0.03
CA GLY A 58 -6.60 4.24 1.08
C GLY A 58 -7.77 3.38 0.66
N LEU A 59 -8.80 3.99 0.05
CA LEU A 59 -9.98 3.29 -0.46
C LEU A 59 -9.63 2.30 -1.57
N GLN A 60 -8.71 2.67 -2.47
CA GLN A 60 -8.20 1.76 -3.49
C GLN A 60 -7.50 0.55 -2.85
N LEU A 61 -6.57 0.77 -1.93
CA LEU A 61 -5.87 -0.30 -1.21
C LEU A 61 -6.88 -1.18 -0.49
N GLY A 62 -7.79 -0.60 0.28
CA GLY A 62 -8.83 -1.33 1.01
C GLY A 62 -9.71 -2.18 0.11
N ALA A 63 -10.09 -1.69 -1.07
CA ALA A 63 -10.86 -2.46 -2.05
C ALA A 63 -10.06 -3.66 -2.58
N ILE A 64 -8.79 -3.46 -2.98
CA ILE A 64 -7.91 -4.56 -3.40
C ILE A 64 -7.74 -5.56 -2.25
N GLY A 65 -7.56 -5.07 -1.03
CA GLY A 65 -7.38 -5.89 0.17
C GLY A 65 -8.61 -6.75 0.48
N ALA A 66 -9.82 -6.19 0.39
CA ALA A 66 -11.06 -6.93 0.55
C ALA A 66 -11.20 -8.03 -0.51
N VAL A 67 -10.87 -7.73 -1.77
CA VAL A 67 -10.86 -8.73 -2.86
C VAL A 67 -9.81 -9.80 -2.61
N ALA A 68 -8.62 -9.46 -2.12
CA ALA A 68 -7.57 -10.42 -1.78
C ALA A 68 -7.99 -11.37 -0.65
N LEU A 69 -8.55 -10.82 0.45
CA LEU A 69 -9.11 -11.62 1.55
C LEU A 69 -10.24 -12.53 1.06
N TRP A 70 -11.09 -12.03 0.16
CA TRP A 70 -12.13 -12.85 -0.44
C TRP A 70 -11.56 -13.99 -1.29
N GLY A 71 -10.62 -13.64 -2.16
CA GLY A 71 -9.93 -14.55 -3.07
C GLY A 71 -9.07 -15.61 -2.38
N ALA A 72 -8.68 -15.40 -1.12
CA ALA A 72 -7.99 -16.41 -0.34
C ALA A 72 -8.80 -17.72 -0.15
N ARG A 73 -10.13 -17.67 -0.31
CA ARG A 73 -11.01 -18.86 -0.29
C ARG A 73 -10.86 -19.73 -1.54
N ASP A 74 -10.54 -19.12 -2.69
CA ASP A 74 -10.26 -19.80 -3.96
C ASP A 74 -9.10 -19.10 -4.69
N PRO A 75 -7.85 -19.35 -4.26
CA PRO A 75 -6.68 -18.60 -4.74
C PRO A 75 -6.44 -18.73 -6.25
N ARG A 76 -6.90 -19.81 -6.89
CA ARG A 76 -6.71 -20.03 -8.33
C ARG A 76 -7.63 -19.13 -9.14
N ARG A 77 -8.88 -18.98 -8.73
CA ARG A 77 -9.83 -18.08 -9.40
C ARG A 77 -9.45 -16.60 -9.28
N TYR A 78 -8.75 -16.24 -8.20
CA TYR A 78 -8.36 -14.86 -7.89
C TYR A 78 -6.86 -14.58 -8.13
N GLU A 79 -6.18 -15.43 -8.90
CA GLU A 79 -4.75 -15.27 -9.16
C GLU A 79 -4.40 -13.92 -9.81
N ALA A 80 -5.31 -13.35 -10.60
CA ALA A 80 -5.15 -12.04 -11.24
C ALA A 80 -5.01 -10.86 -10.25
N VAL A 81 -5.37 -11.04 -8.97
CA VAL A 81 -5.14 -10.04 -7.92
C VAL A 81 -3.64 -9.83 -7.68
N ILE A 82 -2.81 -10.86 -7.87
CA ILE A 82 -1.36 -10.78 -7.61
C ILE A 82 -0.65 -9.74 -8.49
N PRO A 83 -0.79 -9.74 -9.84
CA PRO A 83 -0.18 -8.69 -10.65
C PRO A 83 -0.76 -7.29 -10.39
N VAL A 84 -2.03 -7.19 -9.97
CA VAL A 84 -2.62 -5.91 -9.55
C VAL A 84 -1.94 -5.37 -8.28
N VAL A 85 -1.70 -6.23 -7.28
CA VAL A 85 -0.93 -5.87 -6.08
C VAL A 85 0.47 -5.45 -6.47
N ILE A 86 1.18 -6.21 -7.30
CA ILE A 86 2.55 -5.86 -7.72
C ILE A 86 2.58 -4.48 -8.40
N ALA A 87 1.65 -4.19 -9.31
CA ALA A 87 1.58 -2.89 -9.96
C ALA A 87 1.29 -1.76 -8.96
N THR A 88 0.39 -2.00 -8.00
CA THR A 88 0.05 -1.06 -6.93
C THR A 88 1.28 -0.74 -6.08
N GLU A 89 1.98 -1.76 -5.58
CA GLU A 89 3.21 -1.59 -4.79
C GLU A 89 4.33 -0.87 -5.54
N VAL A 90 4.42 -1.06 -6.86
CA VAL A 90 5.40 -0.32 -7.69
C VAL A 90 5.03 1.16 -7.76
N VAL A 91 3.76 1.49 -7.98
CA VAL A 91 3.30 2.89 -8.05
C VAL A 91 3.45 3.57 -6.69
N ASP A 92 3.07 2.91 -5.61
CA ASP A 92 3.21 3.45 -4.25
C ASP A 92 4.69 3.59 -3.86
N GLY A 93 5.54 2.62 -4.19
CA GLY A 93 6.98 2.73 -3.99
C GLY A 93 7.62 3.89 -4.79
N LEU A 94 7.11 4.20 -5.99
CA LEU A 94 7.55 5.39 -6.74
C LEU A 94 7.08 6.69 -6.07
N TRP A 95 5.89 6.69 -5.47
CA TRP A 95 5.40 7.83 -4.67
C TRP A 95 6.28 8.07 -3.45
N ASP A 96 6.69 7.03 -2.73
CA ASP A 96 7.61 7.13 -1.59
C ASP A 96 8.97 7.65 -2.01
N PHE A 97 9.52 7.11 -3.11
CA PHE A 97 10.78 7.63 -3.66
C PHE A 97 10.67 9.12 -4.01
N TYR A 98 9.55 9.52 -4.62
CA TYR A 98 9.29 10.92 -4.90
C TYR A 98 9.23 11.76 -3.61
N SER A 99 8.56 11.25 -2.57
CA SER A 99 8.36 11.95 -1.31
C SER A 99 9.66 12.20 -0.55
N ILE A 100 10.57 11.22 -0.56
CA ILE A 100 11.93 11.34 0.00
C ILE A 100 12.75 12.40 -0.73
N VAL A 101 12.73 12.38 -2.06
CA VAL A 101 13.66 13.19 -2.88
C VAL A 101 13.16 14.62 -3.08
N TRP A 102 11.85 14.83 -3.18
CA TRP A 102 11.26 16.12 -3.56
C TRP A 102 10.25 16.72 -2.56
N SER A 103 9.75 15.97 -1.58
CA SER A 103 8.65 16.43 -0.71
C SER A 103 9.02 16.59 0.77
N HIS A 104 10.31 16.55 1.12
CA HIS A 104 10.81 16.69 2.50
C HIS A 104 10.34 15.59 3.48
N GLU A 105 10.00 14.41 2.96
CA GLU A 105 9.71 13.28 3.82
C GLU A 105 10.95 12.88 4.64
N ALA A 106 10.74 12.48 5.89
CA ALA A 106 11.77 11.95 6.75
C ALA A 106 12.42 10.72 6.08
N LEU A 107 13.72 10.82 5.79
CA LEU A 107 14.46 9.78 5.08
C LEU A 107 14.28 8.38 5.68
N TRP A 108 14.31 8.26 7.01
CA TRP A 108 14.13 6.96 7.67
C TRP A 108 12.74 6.36 7.42
N PHE A 109 11.70 7.21 7.37
CA PHE A 109 10.32 6.76 7.16
C PHE A 109 10.18 6.24 5.73
N GLY A 110 10.57 7.06 4.75
CA GLY A 110 10.52 6.67 3.35
C GLY A 110 11.39 5.45 3.02
N LEU A 111 12.55 5.27 3.66
CA LEU A 111 13.36 4.05 3.48
C LEU A 111 12.67 2.79 4.04
N VAL A 112 11.94 2.92 5.16
CA VAL A 112 11.18 1.81 5.75
C VAL A 112 10.02 1.43 4.84
N THR A 113 9.27 2.40 4.32
CA THR A 113 8.13 2.12 3.44
C THR A 113 8.58 1.57 2.08
N LEU A 114 9.66 2.10 1.49
CA LEU A 114 10.29 1.52 0.30
C LEU A 114 10.69 0.05 0.51
N ALA A 115 11.27 -0.29 1.67
CA ALA A 115 11.63 -1.67 1.98
C ALA A 115 10.39 -2.58 2.07
N ILE A 116 9.28 -2.08 2.60
CA ILE A 116 8.00 -2.78 2.65
C ILE A 116 7.48 -3.04 1.23
N HIS A 117 7.52 -2.05 0.33
CA HIS A 117 7.12 -2.21 -1.07
C HIS A 117 7.95 -3.27 -1.79
N VAL A 118 9.28 -3.22 -1.65
CA VAL A 118 10.19 -4.22 -2.24
C VAL A 118 9.88 -5.63 -1.72
N MET A 119 9.59 -5.77 -0.43
CA MET A 119 9.19 -7.04 0.18
C MET A 119 7.89 -7.58 -0.44
N TRP A 120 6.85 -6.74 -0.54
CA TRP A 120 5.57 -7.16 -1.12
C TRP A 120 5.67 -7.51 -2.60
N ILE A 121 6.40 -6.72 -3.38
CA ILE A 121 6.69 -7.03 -4.80
C ILE A 121 7.41 -8.37 -4.90
N GLY A 122 8.46 -8.57 -4.10
CA GLY A 122 9.23 -9.82 -4.09
C GLY A 122 8.37 -11.04 -3.75
N TRP A 123 7.52 -10.95 -2.73
CA TRP A 123 6.61 -12.02 -2.36
C TRP A 123 5.53 -12.24 -3.43
N GLY A 124 4.95 -11.16 -3.98
CA GLY A 124 3.99 -11.22 -5.07
C GLY A 124 4.54 -11.93 -6.31
N LEU A 125 5.76 -11.58 -6.73
CA LEU A 125 6.44 -12.25 -7.85
C LEU A 125 6.66 -13.75 -7.57
N ARG A 126 7.04 -14.11 -6.34
CA ARG A 126 7.19 -15.52 -5.95
C ARG A 126 5.86 -16.27 -5.99
N ALA A 127 4.78 -15.67 -5.47
CA ALA A 127 3.44 -16.24 -5.51
C ALA A 127 2.94 -16.40 -6.95
N TRP A 128 3.14 -15.38 -7.81
CA TRP A 128 2.76 -15.42 -9.21
C TRP A 128 3.47 -16.53 -9.99
N ARG A 129 4.77 -16.71 -9.77
CA ARG A 129 5.52 -17.82 -10.39
C ARG A 129 4.96 -19.19 -10.00
N THR A 130 4.53 -19.38 -8.76
CA THR A 130 3.92 -20.66 -8.34
C THR A 130 2.55 -20.91 -8.98
N VAL A 131 1.85 -19.86 -9.41
CA VAL A 131 0.62 -20.01 -10.20
C VAL A 131 0.97 -20.45 -11.62
N ALA A 132 1.89 -19.74 -12.26
CA ALA A 132 2.29 -20.01 -13.65
C ALA A 132 2.89 -21.42 -13.83
N SER A 133 3.64 -21.93 -12.85
CA SER A 133 4.23 -23.27 -12.91
C SER A 133 3.24 -24.42 -12.70
N ASN A 134 2.02 -24.13 -12.23
CA ASN A 134 0.97 -25.13 -11.95
C ASN A 134 -0.16 -25.11 -13.01
N ARG A 135 0.04 -24.39 -14.12
CA ARG A 135 -0.81 -24.41 -15.31
C ARG A 135 -0.26 -25.41 -16.31
#